data_AF-A0AAV7K9I3-F1
#
_entry.id   AF-A0AAV7K9I3-F1
#
_cell.length_a   1.000
_cell.length_b   1.000
_cell.length_c   1.000
_cell.angle_alpha   90.00
_cell.angle_beta   90.00
_cell.angle_gamma   90.00
#
_symmetry.space_group_name_H-M   'P 1'
#
loop_
_entity.id
_entity.type
_entity.pdbx_description
1 polymer ?
#
loop_
_entity_poly.entity_id
_entity_poly.type
_entity_poly.pdbx_seq_one_letter_code
_entity_poly.pdbx_strand_id
1 'polypeptide(L)'
;MDNKFSLCRKELIIEVRRLFSAYNDKSSFDKSGSPNNLFDTVWRDWKSSFQCVPIDTTDISNDLQEVLFKYSKLKQLDVFNMKQGLILDSTKFKLVGRVEFDELYTTLSIPQTHENSYYKIVDYQQRSILFVFLNINNQISNANQQRLQSIQTDHTQIIDSIIRKFPKNGNYSIDYFSFLIDKCISLITEHNTTEKSTNARQAILFTNHYIFDFTFYQCCRAITTFEELQDHFIEQNSLEFKLGSLESSMREIFSQICSGIKSENLCASKLSSIIFSGIRMYLKDTLLQLLQHLFVNDPKHDSTYSNRGFLHLYILKDLAKKKVFEDYISYINSPFSYINSFILKNIQEYSKEETVITNILFTLNQTTQDLKTHCIDAANSVSRNIDSWDEWKQHFHESIIKFVRSVKLSDLDILDMYDVENYEQFSDLFAKTLEDSIKTFNWRAWISKVLTLDIFYELQEIIASSLVECRALCPFCKEPCQLSAGEHKHYCGTFHRPQGISGWHFINSRKIDVDECTTSIRCNHTFLFEEKLYNYPNYRTVNEYFKSWKILADDSIVSKYWQWVLYTFQKNLLPITRY
;
A
#
# COMPACT_ATOMS: atom_id res chain seq x y z
N MET A 1 12.17 -26.35 -7.83
CA MET A 1 12.80 -25.62 -8.95
C MET A 1 14.20 -25.13 -8.59
N ASP A 2 14.42 -24.56 -7.40
CA ASP A 2 15.72 -24.00 -6.99
C ASP A 2 16.91 -24.97 -7.07
N ASN A 3 16.76 -26.23 -6.63
CA ASN A 3 17.84 -27.23 -6.76
C ASN A 3 18.19 -27.55 -8.22
N LYS A 4 17.19 -27.59 -9.11
CA LYS A 4 17.41 -27.85 -10.54
C LYS A 4 18.10 -26.65 -11.19
N PHE A 5 17.65 -25.42 -10.89
CA PHE A 5 18.25 -24.20 -11.42
C PHE A 5 19.68 -23.97 -10.91
N SER A 6 19.96 -24.24 -9.63
CA SER A 6 21.33 -24.20 -9.07
C SER A 6 22.26 -25.20 -9.76
N LEU A 7 21.79 -26.43 -10.01
CA LEU A 7 22.56 -27.43 -10.75
C LEU A 7 22.87 -26.96 -12.18
N CYS A 8 21.86 -26.42 -12.88
CA CYS A 8 22.02 -25.88 -14.24
C CYS A 8 23.02 -24.72 -14.27
N ARG A 9 22.98 -23.84 -13.26
CA ARG A 9 23.92 -22.71 -13.14
C ARG A 9 25.36 -23.19 -13.00
N LYS A 10 25.60 -24.23 -12.20
CA LYS A 10 26.93 -24.83 -12.05
C LYS A 10 27.44 -25.47 -13.35
N GLU A 11 26.59 -26.20 -14.06
CA GLU A 11 26.93 -26.77 -15.37
C GLU A 11 27.29 -25.68 -16.39
N LEU A 12 26.52 -24.59 -16.44
CA LEU A 12 26.82 -23.47 -17.31
C LEU A 12 28.16 -22.80 -16.98
N ILE A 13 28.46 -22.59 -15.69
CA ILE A 13 29.73 -22.02 -15.24
C ILE A 13 30.90 -22.86 -15.77
N ILE A 14 30.81 -24.19 -15.67
CA ILE A 14 31.83 -25.11 -16.19
C ILE A 14 32.00 -24.94 -17.71
N GLU A 15 30.90 -24.84 -18.45
CA GLU A 15 30.94 -24.77 -19.91
C GLU A 15 31.46 -23.43 -20.43
N VAL A 16 31.10 -22.33 -19.78
CA VAL A 16 31.65 -21.01 -20.10
C VAL A 16 33.14 -20.93 -19.72
N ARG A 17 33.58 -21.61 -18.65
CA ARG A 17 35.03 -21.70 -18.33
C ARG A 17 35.79 -22.53 -19.34
N ARG A 18 35.25 -23.67 -19.79
CA ARG A 18 35.85 -24.45 -20.89
C ARG A 18 36.03 -23.62 -22.15
N LEU A 19 35.04 -22.79 -22.48
CA LEU A 19 35.14 -21.82 -23.57
C LEU A 19 36.27 -20.82 -23.37
N PHE A 20 36.40 -20.25 -22.17
CA PHE A 20 37.48 -19.31 -21.87
C PHE A 20 38.85 -19.96 -22.00
N SER A 21 39.05 -21.17 -21.45
CA SER A 21 40.29 -21.94 -21.63
C SER A 21 40.58 -22.20 -23.11
N ALA A 22 39.57 -22.61 -23.88
CA ALA A 22 39.72 -22.83 -25.33
C ALA A 22 40.04 -21.55 -26.12
N TYR A 23 39.49 -20.40 -25.69
CA TYR A 23 39.80 -19.08 -26.25
C TYR A 23 41.25 -18.67 -25.99
N ASN A 24 41.80 -18.98 -24.81
CA ASN A 24 43.18 -18.69 -24.46
C ASN A 24 44.19 -19.68 -25.07
N ASP A 25 43.86 -20.96 -25.16
CA ASP A 25 44.77 -22.03 -25.58
C ASP A 25 45.00 -22.11 -27.11
N LYS A 26 44.10 -21.55 -27.95
CA LYS A 26 44.15 -21.78 -29.39
C LYS A 26 44.27 -20.54 -30.27
N SER A 27 45.36 -20.57 -31.04
CA SER A 27 45.57 -20.07 -32.40
C SER A 27 44.56 -20.57 -33.46
N SER A 28 43.45 -21.21 -33.08
CA SER A 28 42.48 -21.87 -33.98
C SER A 28 41.07 -21.25 -33.99
N PHE A 29 40.79 -20.26 -33.13
CA PHE A 29 39.71 -19.34 -33.43
C PHE A 29 40.31 -18.29 -34.34
N ASP A 30 39.78 -18.20 -35.56
CA ASP A 30 40.04 -17.05 -36.40
C ASP A 30 39.74 -15.81 -35.54
N LYS A 31 40.77 -15.00 -35.23
CA LYS A 31 40.67 -13.83 -34.33
C LYS A 31 39.71 -12.75 -34.86
N SER A 32 38.97 -13.06 -35.93
CA SER A 32 37.89 -12.31 -36.55
C SER A 32 36.55 -12.40 -35.79
N GLY A 33 36.34 -13.41 -34.93
CA GLY A 33 35.14 -13.56 -34.12
C GLY A 33 35.19 -12.77 -32.81
N SER A 34 34.23 -11.88 -32.55
CA SER A 34 34.06 -11.23 -31.26
C SER A 34 33.83 -12.28 -30.14
N PRO A 35 34.38 -12.11 -28.91
CA PRO A 35 34.06 -12.95 -27.75
C PRO A 35 32.56 -13.16 -27.54
N ASN A 36 31.74 -12.17 -27.87
CA ASN A 36 30.29 -12.30 -27.76
C ASN A 36 29.70 -13.35 -28.71
N ASN A 37 30.23 -13.48 -29.93
CA ASN A 37 29.75 -14.47 -30.92
C ASN A 37 30.08 -15.92 -30.49
N LEU A 38 31.22 -16.09 -29.81
CA LEU A 38 31.63 -17.34 -29.19
C LEU A 38 30.67 -17.73 -28.06
N PHE A 39 30.40 -16.77 -27.16
CA PHE A 39 29.44 -16.95 -26.07
C PHE A 39 28.04 -17.28 -26.62
N ASP A 40 27.57 -16.55 -27.65
CA ASP A 40 26.26 -16.78 -28.29
C ASP A 40 26.08 -18.20 -28.79
N THR A 41 27.14 -18.81 -29.31
CA THR A 41 27.08 -20.17 -29.86
C THR A 41 26.90 -21.18 -28.75
N VAL A 42 27.72 -21.13 -27.70
CA VAL A 42 27.59 -22.07 -26.58
C VAL A 42 26.37 -21.80 -25.74
N TRP A 43 25.99 -20.54 -25.54
CA TRP A 43 24.75 -20.21 -24.86
C TRP A 43 23.55 -20.81 -25.59
N ARG A 44 23.48 -20.69 -26.93
CA ARG A 44 22.42 -21.28 -27.75
C ARG A 44 22.40 -22.80 -27.65
N ASP A 45 23.56 -23.46 -27.77
CA ASP A 45 23.66 -24.92 -27.71
C ASP A 45 23.31 -25.44 -26.30
N TRP A 46 23.81 -24.80 -25.25
CA TRP A 46 23.47 -25.11 -23.86
C TRP A 46 21.99 -24.85 -23.57
N LYS A 47 21.44 -23.69 -23.97
CA LYS A 47 20.02 -23.35 -23.79
C LYS A 47 19.10 -24.34 -24.50
N SER A 48 19.51 -24.86 -25.67
CA SER A 48 18.72 -25.84 -26.43
C SER A 48 18.51 -27.18 -25.70
N SER A 49 19.35 -27.48 -24.71
CA SER A 49 19.19 -28.65 -23.84
C SER A 49 18.10 -28.49 -22.77
N PHE A 50 17.55 -27.29 -22.59
CA PHE A 50 16.48 -26.99 -21.64
C PHE A 50 15.12 -26.87 -22.32
N GLN A 51 14.19 -27.75 -21.96
CA GLN A 51 12.76 -27.49 -22.20
C GLN A 51 12.27 -26.41 -21.23
N CYS A 52 12.10 -25.19 -21.73
CA CYS A 52 11.37 -24.14 -21.03
C CYS A 52 9.87 -24.42 -21.18
N VAL A 53 9.23 -24.91 -20.12
CA VAL A 53 7.77 -24.97 -20.06
C VAL A 53 7.30 -23.59 -19.60
N PRO A 54 6.46 -22.89 -20.38
CA PRO A 54 5.86 -21.63 -19.94
C PRO A 54 5.10 -21.82 -18.63
N ILE A 55 5.11 -20.82 -17.76
CA ILE A 55 4.20 -20.80 -16.62
C ILE A 55 2.82 -20.45 -17.17
N ASP A 56 1.82 -21.26 -16.84
CA ASP A 56 0.43 -20.96 -17.18
C ASP A 56 0.03 -19.62 -16.54
N THR A 57 -0.33 -18.66 -17.37
CA THR A 57 -0.84 -17.36 -16.94
C THR A 57 -2.35 -17.39 -16.91
N THR A 58 -2.95 -16.87 -15.85
CA THR A 58 -4.40 -16.77 -15.75
C THR A 58 -4.86 -15.45 -16.38
N ASP A 59 -6.00 -15.50 -17.07
CA ASP A 59 -6.69 -14.29 -17.52
C ASP A 59 -7.49 -13.71 -16.35
N ILE A 60 -6.85 -12.79 -15.62
CA ILE A 60 -7.40 -12.12 -14.43
C ILE A 60 -8.75 -11.44 -14.74
N SER A 61 -8.95 -10.97 -15.98
CA SER A 61 -10.20 -10.33 -16.39
C SER A 61 -11.34 -11.34 -16.62
N ASN A 62 -11.03 -12.52 -17.14
CA ASN A 62 -12.01 -13.61 -17.24
C ASN A 62 -12.35 -14.18 -15.86
N ASP A 63 -11.37 -14.33 -14.98
CA ASP A 63 -11.60 -14.73 -13.60
C ASP A 63 -12.58 -13.79 -12.90
N LEU A 64 -12.39 -12.47 -13.03
CA LEU A 64 -13.31 -11.49 -12.47
C LEU A 64 -14.75 -11.72 -12.98
N GLN A 65 -14.93 -11.95 -14.28
CA GLN A 65 -16.25 -12.25 -14.85
C GLN A 65 -16.85 -13.52 -14.26
N GLU A 66 -16.04 -14.58 -14.14
CA GLU A 66 -16.49 -15.85 -13.56
C GLU A 66 -16.95 -15.68 -12.12
N VAL A 67 -16.15 -15.00 -11.30
CA VAL A 67 -16.50 -14.74 -9.89
C VAL A 67 -17.75 -13.87 -9.79
N LEU A 68 -17.84 -12.76 -10.54
CA LEU A 68 -19.03 -11.90 -10.53
C LEU A 68 -20.29 -12.65 -10.97
N PHE A 69 -20.18 -13.52 -11.99
CA PHE A 69 -21.29 -14.35 -12.44
C PHE A 69 -21.75 -15.32 -11.37
N LYS A 70 -20.81 -15.97 -10.65
CA LYS A 70 -21.11 -16.85 -9.53
C LYS A 70 -21.81 -16.11 -8.39
N TYR A 71 -21.33 -14.91 -8.03
CA TYR A 71 -21.93 -14.10 -6.96
C TYR A 71 -23.33 -13.59 -7.31
N SER A 72 -23.58 -13.21 -8.55
CA SER A 72 -24.91 -12.78 -9.00
C SER A 72 -25.98 -13.87 -8.80
N LYS A 73 -25.62 -15.13 -9.06
CA LYS A 73 -26.52 -16.29 -8.90
C LYS A 73 -26.78 -16.64 -7.44
N LEU A 74 -25.78 -16.52 -6.57
CA LEU A 74 -25.86 -16.96 -5.16
C LEU A 74 -26.63 -15.99 -4.25
N LYS A 75 -26.65 -14.69 -4.57
CA LYS A 75 -27.18 -13.64 -3.67
C LYS A 75 -28.51 -13.01 -4.10
N GLN A 76 -29.16 -13.51 -5.16
CA GLN A 76 -30.39 -12.92 -5.73
C GLN A 76 -30.26 -11.40 -5.97
N LEU A 77 -29.08 -10.92 -6.36
CA LEU A 77 -28.94 -9.58 -6.93
C LEU A 77 -29.64 -9.63 -8.28
N ASP A 78 -30.69 -8.81 -8.48
CA ASP A 78 -31.64 -8.95 -9.60
C ASP A 78 -30.92 -9.17 -10.95
N VAL A 79 -30.99 -10.42 -11.43
CA VAL A 79 -30.24 -10.94 -12.58
C VAL A 79 -30.74 -10.34 -13.91
N PHE A 80 -31.85 -9.62 -13.89
CA PHE A 80 -32.55 -9.15 -15.09
C PHE A 80 -31.74 -8.13 -15.93
N ASN A 81 -30.74 -7.46 -15.35
CA ASN A 81 -29.86 -6.53 -16.08
C ASN A 81 -28.53 -7.15 -16.57
N MET A 82 -28.17 -8.36 -16.13
CA MET A 82 -26.89 -8.98 -16.52
C MET A 82 -26.85 -9.50 -17.97
N LYS A 83 -28.01 -9.84 -18.57
CA LYS A 83 -28.05 -10.34 -19.95
C LYS A 83 -27.82 -9.27 -21.02
N GLN A 84 -27.94 -7.98 -20.69
CA GLN A 84 -27.78 -6.89 -21.64
C GLN A 84 -26.52 -6.04 -21.41
N GLY A 85 -25.80 -6.21 -20.28
CA GLY A 85 -24.63 -5.40 -19.92
C GLY A 85 -23.27 -6.11 -19.95
N LEU A 86 -23.22 -7.44 -20.11
CA LEU A 86 -21.97 -8.23 -20.02
C LEU A 86 -21.64 -9.06 -21.26
N ILE A 87 -22.22 -8.73 -22.42
CA ILE A 87 -21.66 -9.23 -23.69
C ILE A 87 -20.44 -8.37 -24.00
N LEU A 88 -19.27 -8.84 -23.57
CA LEU A 88 -17.99 -8.49 -24.17
C LEU A 88 -17.97 -9.01 -25.61
N ASP A 89 -18.57 -8.26 -26.52
CA ASP A 89 -18.41 -8.44 -27.96
C ASP A 89 -17.91 -7.13 -28.55
N SER A 90 -16.77 -7.23 -29.22
CA SER A 90 -15.94 -6.14 -29.73
C SER A 90 -16.57 -5.32 -30.86
N THR A 91 -17.88 -5.45 -31.13
CA THR A 91 -18.44 -4.91 -32.39
C THR A 91 -19.78 -4.18 -32.34
N LYS A 92 -20.61 -4.16 -31.28
CA LYS A 92 -21.95 -3.51 -31.42
C LYS A 92 -22.48 -2.76 -30.18
N PHE A 93 -22.59 -1.44 -30.35
CA PHE A 93 -23.35 -0.50 -29.52
C PHE A 93 -24.88 -0.67 -29.70
N LYS A 94 -25.64 -0.81 -28.60
CA LYS A 94 -26.81 0.03 -28.23
C LYS A 94 -27.52 -0.51 -26.98
N LEU A 95 -27.71 0.36 -25.99
CA LEU A 95 -28.54 0.15 -24.80
C LEU A 95 -29.91 0.82 -25.03
N VAL A 96 -31.03 0.09 -24.89
CA VAL A 96 -32.39 0.65 -25.02
C VAL A 96 -32.99 0.85 -23.63
N GLY A 97 -32.75 2.06 -23.09
CA GLY A 97 -33.61 2.86 -22.20
C GLY A 97 -33.63 2.54 -20.70
N ARG A 98 -33.65 3.50 -19.75
CA ARG A 98 -33.35 4.95 -19.65
C ARG A 98 -33.33 5.20 -18.11
N VAL A 99 -32.39 5.92 -17.53
CA VAL A 99 -32.24 7.39 -17.63
C VAL A 99 -31.24 7.79 -18.71
N GLU A 100 -31.62 8.79 -19.50
CA GLU A 100 -30.93 9.27 -20.71
C GLU A 100 -29.44 9.61 -20.47
N PHE A 101 -28.55 8.77 -21.00
CA PHE A 101 -27.11 9.05 -21.11
C PHE A 101 -26.74 9.73 -22.45
N ASP A 102 -27.70 9.93 -23.36
CA ASP A 102 -27.46 10.57 -24.67
C ASP A 102 -27.20 12.09 -24.56
N GLU A 103 -27.67 12.77 -23.52
CA GLU A 103 -27.45 14.22 -23.36
C GLU A 103 -26.00 14.60 -23.00
N LEU A 104 -25.21 13.70 -22.40
CA LEU A 104 -23.80 13.96 -22.08
C LEU A 104 -22.85 13.66 -23.24
N TYR A 105 -23.25 12.77 -24.15
CA TYR A 105 -22.44 12.38 -25.31
C TYR A 105 -22.38 13.49 -26.37
N THR A 106 -23.41 14.34 -26.41
CA THR A 106 -23.54 15.39 -27.43
C THR A 106 -22.66 16.61 -27.14
N THR A 107 -22.16 16.78 -25.91
CA THR A 107 -21.44 17.99 -25.46
C THR A 107 -19.92 17.90 -25.58
N LEU A 108 -19.36 16.70 -25.78
CA LEU A 108 -17.90 16.47 -25.83
C LEU A 108 -17.52 15.75 -27.14
N SER A 109 -17.38 16.52 -28.22
CA SER A 109 -17.02 16.02 -29.54
C SER A 109 -15.63 15.35 -29.55
N ILE A 110 -15.55 14.02 -29.58
CA ILE A 110 -14.28 13.29 -29.79
C ILE A 110 -14.45 12.26 -30.93
N PRO A 111 -13.58 12.25 -31.97
CA PRO A 111 -13.75 11.37 -33.13
C PRO A 111 -13.36 9.91 -32.87
N GLN A 112 -14.03 9.01 -33.57
CA GLN A 112 -13.76 7.58 -33.59
C GLN A 112 -12.51 7.26 -34.42
N THR A 113 -11.45 6.74 -33.80
CA THR A 113 -10.44 5.94 -34.48
C THR A 113 -10.10 4.70 -33.65
N HIS A 114 -10.10 3.55 -34.33
CA HIS A 114 -9.85 2.21 -33.81
C HIS A 114 -8.41 2.07 -33.29
N GLU A 115 -8.20 1.10 -32.38
CA GLU A 115 -6.96 0.73 -31.66
C GLU A 115 -6.65 1.53 -30.38
N ASN A 116 -7.50 1.36 -29.34
CA ASN A 116 -7.16 1.44 -27.90
C ASN A 116 -8.42 1.31 -27.00
N SER A 117 -9.39 0.46 -27.40
CA SER A 117 -10.74 0.48 -26.83
C SER A 117 -10.87 -0.11 -25.42
N TYR A 118 -10.04 -1.08 -25.03
CA TYR A 118 -10.21 -1.79 -23.74
C TYR A 118 -9.83 -0.94 -22.52
N TYR A 119 -8.62 -0.36 -22.49
CA TYR A 119 -8.21 0.58 -21.43
C TYR A 119 -9.09 1.82 -21.39
N LYS A 120 -9.64 2.27 -22.53
CA LYS A 120 -10.61 3.36 -22.58
C LYS A 120 -11.98 2.97 -22.03
N ILE A 121 -12.41 1.71 -22.13
CA ILE A 121 -13.69 1.24 -21.54
C ILE A 121 -13.56 1.07 -20.03
N VAL A 122 -12.43 0.55 -19.53
CA VAL A 122 -12.17 0.49 -18.07
C VAL A 122 -11.99 1.89 -17.49
N ASP A 123 -11.26 2.79 -18.15
CA ASP A 123 -11.14 4.20 -17.74
C ASP A 123 -12.49 4.94 -17.87
N TYR A 124 -13.30 4.66 -18.89
CA TYR A 124 -14.64 5.24 -19.06
C TYR A 124 -15.66 4.68 -18.06
N GLN A 125 -15.60 3.40 -17.71
CA GLN A 125 -16.43 2.78 -16.67
C GLN A 125 -15.98 3.19 -15.27
N GLN A 126 -14.67 3.30 -15.02
CA GLN A 126 -14.14 3.92 -13.82
C GLN A 126 -14.59 5.37 -13.73
N ARG A 127 -14.54 6.15 -14.81
CA ARG A 127 -15.03 7.54 -14.82
C ARG A 127 -16.54 7.65 -14.71
N SER A 128 -17.32 6.74 -15.29
CA SER A 128 -18.78 6.78 -15.24
C SER A 128 -19.32 6.22 -13.92
N ILE A 129 -18.66 5.22 -13.32
CA ILE A 129 -18.92 4.77 -11.95
C ILE A 129 -18.45 5.83 -10.96
N LEU A 130 -17.28 6.45 -11.15
CA LEU A 130 -16.82 7.61 -10.36
C LEU A 130 -17.81 8.77 -10.51
N PHE A 131 -18.37 8.99 -11.71
CA PHE A 131 -19.40 10.00 -11.96
C PHE A 131 -20.73 9.64 -11.30
N VAL A 132 -21.17 8.38 -11.27
CA VAL A 132 -22.38 7.94 -10.53
C VAL A 132 -22.15 7.94 -9.02
N PHE A 133 -20.94 7.60 -8.56
CA PHE A 133 -20.49 7.68 -7.17
C PHE A 133 -20.48 9.13 -6.67
N LEU A 134 -19.98 10.06 -7.49
CA LEU A 134 -19.87 11.48 -7.17
C LEU A 134 -21.16 12.27 -7.44
N ASN A 135 -21.96 11.88 -8.44
CA ASN A 135 -23.22 12.54 -8.85
C ASN A 135 -24.45 11.68 -8.57
N ILE A 136 -24.65 11.26 -7.32
CA ILE A 136 -26.03 11.05 -6.87
C ILE A 136 -26.73 12.43 -6.92
N ASN A 137 -27.48 12.59 -8.01
CA ASN A 137 -28.05 13.80 -8.58
C ASN A 137 -28.92 14.63 -7.61
N ASN A 138 -28.75 15.96 -7.71
CA ASN A 138 -29.71 17.10 -7.71
C ASN A 138 -30.97 17.13 -6.83
N GLN A 139 -31.26 16.12 -6.01
CA GLN A 139 -32.38 16.07 -5.06
C GLN A 139 -31.94 15.85 -3.60
N ILE A 140 -30.63 15.69 -3.37
CA ILE A 140 -30.03 15.53 -2.06
C ILE A 140 -29.42 16.87 -1.65
N SER A 141 -29.63 17.31 -0.40
CA SER A 141 -28.98 18.53 0.10
C SER A 141 -27.45 18.39 0.04
N ASN A 142 -26.73 19.49 -0.23
CA ASN A 142 -25.25 19.51 -0.30
C ASN A 142 -24.58 18.80 0.91
N ALA A 143 -25.23 18.83 2.07
CA ALA A 143 -24.79 18.20 3.30
C ALA A 143 -24.79 16.66 3.26
N ASN A 144 -25.84 16.06 2.69
CA ASN A 144 -25.95 14.62 2.53
C ASN A 144 -25.04 14.11 1.41
N GLN A 145 -24.75 14.93 0.40
CA GLN A 145 -23.72 14.62 -0.61
C GLN A 145 -22.32 14.57 0.01
N GLN A 146 -21.96 15.56 0.82
CA GLN A 146 -20.66 15.55 1.52
C GLN A 146 -20.54 14.35 2.47
N ARG A 147 -21.60 14.02 3.20
CA ARG A 147 -21.60 12.84 4.10
C ARG A 147 -21.49 11.53 3.32
N LEU A 148 -22.17 11.40 2.17
CA LEU A 148 -22.06 10.25 1.28
C LEU A 148 -20.62 10.08 0.74
N GLN A 149 -20.01 11.14 0.22
CA GLN A 149 -18.64 11.12 -0.28
C GLN A 149 -17.64 10.71 0.81
N SER A 150 -17.87 11.19 2.04
CA SER A 150 -17.08 10.82 3.21
C SER A 150 -17.14 9.31 3.48
N ILE A 151 -18.35 8.73 3.50
CA ILE A 151 -18.54 7.28 3.72
C ILE A 151 -17.91 6.46 2.58
N GLN A 152 -18.08 6.88 1.32
CA GLN A 152 -17.48 6.22 0.17
C GLN A 152 -15.94 6.22 0.24
N THR A 153 -15.37 7.35 0.70
CA THR A 153 -13.93 7.48 0.94
C THR A 153 -13.48 6.50 2.02
N ASP A 154 -14.21 6.41 3.14
CA ASP A 154 -13.91 5.47 4.22
C ASP A 154 -13.90 4.03 3.74
N HIS A 155 -14.95 3.63 3.02
CA HIS A 155 -15.07 2.28 2.51
C HIS A 155 -13.93 1.97 1.55
N THR A 156 -13.60 2.92 0.66
CA THR A 156 -12.50 2.78 -0.31
C THR A 156 -11.15 2.64 0.38
N GLN A 157 -10.84 3.46 1.40
CA GLN A 157 -9.58 3.38 2.14
C GLN A 157 -9.41 2.05 2.88
N ILE A 158 -10.50 1.50 3.43
CA ILE A 158 -10.49 0.19 4.08
C ILE A 158 -10.15 -0.90 3.05
N ILE A 159 -10.80 -0.87 1.88
CA ILE A 159 -10.53 -1.84 0.81
C ILE A 159 -9.10 -1.69 0.28
N ASP A 160 -8.59 -0.48 0.12
CA ASP A 160 -7.20 -0.24 -0.29
C ASP A 160 -6.18 -0.86 0.68
N SER A 161 -6.45 -0.76 1.98
CA SER A 161 -5.60 -1.39 3.00
C SER A 161 -5.60 -2.93 2.89
N ILE A 162 -6.71 -3.51 2.42
CA ILE A 162 -6.82 -4.96 2.20
C ILE A 162 -6.06 -5.35 0.93
N ILE A 163 -6.24 -4.61 -0.16
CA ILE A 163 -5.56 -4.86 -1.44
C ILE A 163 -4.03 -4.82 -1.26
N ARG A 164 -3.51 -3.85 -0.50
CA ARG A 164 -2.07 -3.75 -0.21
C ARG A 164 -1.48 -4.92 0.58
N LYS A 165 -2.32 -5.71 1.27
CA LYS A 165 -1.91 -6.84 2.13
C LYS A 165 -1.91 -8.19 1.43
N PHE A 166 -2.32 -8.25 0.16
CA PHE A 166 -2.17 -9.49 -0.60
C PHE A 166 -0.69 -9.91 -0.66
N PRO A 167 -0.40 -11.21 -0.65
CA PRO A 167 0.96 -11.71 -0.46
C PRO A 167 1.84 -11.38 -1.66
N LYS A 168 2.72 -10.38 -1.51
CA LYS A 168 3.64 -9.92 -2.56
C LYS A 168 4.59 -10.99 -3.11
N ASN A 169 4.76 -12.10 -2.39
CA ASN A 169 5.62 -13.22 -2.78
C ASN A 169 4.84 -14.42 -3.39
N GLY A 170 3.52 -14.33 -3.51
CA GLY A 170 2.67 -15.38 -4.09
C GLY A 170 2.26 -15.08 -5.53
N ASN A 171 1.80 -16.10 -6.26
CA ASN A 171 1.06 -15.87 -7.50
C ASN A 171 -0.33 -15.32 -7.18
N TYR A 172 -0.93 -14.64 -8.15
CA TYR A 172 -2.35 -14.35 -8.16
C TYR A 172 -3.19 -15.65 -8.05
N SER A 173 -4.36 -15.54 -7.41
CA SER A 173 -5.39 -16.58 -7.35
C SER A 173 -6.76 -15.96 -7.52
N ILE A 174 -7.64 -16.66 -8.25
CA ILE A 174 -9.07 -16.31 -8.43
C ILE A 174 -9.80 -16.11 -7.08
N ASP A 175 -9.35 -16.78 -6.03
CA ASP A 175 -9.90 -16.63 -4.68
C ASP A 175 -9.71 -15.21 -4.11
N TYR A 176 -8.76 -14.43 -4.64
CA TYR A 176 -8.52 -13.05 -4.21
C TYR A 176 -9.69 -12.15 -4.57
N PHE A 177 -10.33 -12.36 -5.73
CA PHE A 177 -11.57 -11.66 -6.07
C PHE A 177 -12.71 -12.06 -5.15
N SER A 178 -12.88 -13.36 -4.88
CA SER A 178 -13.94 -13.84 -3.97
C SER A 178 -13.78 -13.22 -2.57
N PHE A 179 -12.55 -13.21 -2.05
CA PHE A 179 -12.22 -12.58 -0.78
C PHE A 179 -12.52 -11.07 -0.78
N LEU A 180 -12.10 -10.35 -1.82
CA LEU A 180 -12.34 -8.91 -1.93
C LEU A 180 -13.83 -8.58 -1.98
N ILE A 181 -14.61 -9.36 -2.73
CA ILE A 181 -16.07 -9.24 -2.83
C ILE A 181 -16.71 -9.43 -1.47
N ASP A 182 -16.35 -10.50 -0.75
CA ASP A 182 -16.88 -10.76 0.60
C ASP A 182 -16.56 -9.61 1.57
N LYS A 183 -15.36 -9.03 1.48
CA LYS A 183 -14.98 -7.87 2.29
C LYS A 183 -15.80 -6.63 1.96
N CYS A 184 -16.03 -6.33 0.67
CA CYS A 184 -16.89 -5.22 0.25
C CYS A 184 -18.33 -5.39 0.76
N ILE A 185 -18.90 -6.59 0.59
CA ILE A 185 -20.27 -6.90 1.05
C ILE A 185 -20.36 -6.78 2.57
N SER A 186 -19.41 -7.38 3.31
CA SER A 186 -19.38 -7.32 4.77
C SER A 186 -19.32 -5.87 5.26
N LEU A 187 -18.44 -5.06 4.66
CA LEU A 187 -18.23 -3.67 5.03
C LEU A 187 -19.51 -2.83 4.87
N ILE A 188 -20.19 -2.95 3.74
CA ILE A 188 -21.43 -2.20 3.51
C ILE A 188 -22.58 -2.73 4.37
N THR A 189 -22.64 -4.05 4.61
CA THR A 189 -23.65 -4.66 5.48
C THR A 189 -23.50 -4.20 6.93
N GLU A 190 -22.27 -4.16 7.43
CA GLU A 190 -21.93 -3.64 8.76
C GLU A 190 -22.24 -2.15 8.87
N HIS A 191 -21.90 -1.36 7.85
CA HIS A 191 -22.26 0.05 7.75
C HIS A 191 -23.77 0.25 7.87
N ASN A 192 -24.56 -0.45 7.04
CA ASN A 192 -26.02 -0.35 7.05
C ASN A 192 -26.62 -0.76 8.40
N THR A 193 -26.06 -1.78 9.05
CA THR A 193 -26.50 -2.24 10.37
C THR A 193 -26.18 -1.19 11.45
N THR A 194 -25.01 -0.58 11.36
CA THR A 194 -24.57 0.47 12.28
C THR A 194 -25.39 1.75 12.12
N GLU A 195 -25.60 2.25 10.90
CA GLU A 195 -26.42 3.44 10.64
C GLU A 195 -27.86 3.29 11.16
N LYS A 196 -28.48 2.11 10.99
CA LYS A 196 -29.80 1.80 11.57
C LYS A 196 -29.81 1.90 13.09
N SER A 197 -28.79 1.38 13.77
CA SER A 197 -28.72 1.36 15.23
C SER A 197 -28.32 2.69 15.88
N THR A 198 -27.70 3.60 15.11
CA THR A 198 -27.11 4.84 15.64
C THR A 198 -27.91 6.10 15.31
N ASN A 199 -28.47 6.22 14.10
CA ASN A 199 -29.20 7.41 13.67
C ASN A 199 -30.24 7.09 12.58
N ALA A 200 -31.31 6.37 12.94
CA ALA A 200 -32.29 5.84 11.99
C ALA A 200 -32.96 6.87 11.06
N ARG A 201 -33.10 8.14 11.50
CA ARG A 201 -33.76 9.19 10.70
C ARG A 201 -32.88 9.84 9.64
N GLN A 202 -31.57 9.90 9.90
CA GLN A 202 -30.58 10.42 8.96
C GLN A 202 -29.65 9.30 8.47
N ALA A 203 -30.12 8.05 8.53
CA ALA A 203 -29.35 6.88 8.15
C ALA A 203 -29.10 6.89 6.64
N ILE A 204 -27.83 6.87 6.23
CA ILE A 204 -27.47 6.65 4.83
C ILE A 204 -27.31 5.15 4.64
N LEU A 205 -28.35 4.53 4.09
CA LEU A 205 -28.39 3.10 3.81
C LEU A 205 -28.10 2.85 2.33
N PHE A 206 -27.19 1.92 2.08
CA PHE A 206 -26.84 1.52 0.73
C PHE A 206 -27.70 0.35 0.27
N THR A 207 -28.14 0.41 -0.98
CA THR A 207 -28.94 -0.65 -1.61
C THR A 207 -28.06 -1.80 -2.07
N ASN A 208 -28.69 -2.94 -2.39
CA ASN A 208 -28.01 -4.07 -3.02
C ASN A 208 -27.36 -3.70 -4.37
N HIS A 209 -27.95 -2.76 -5.11
CA HIS A 209 -27.36 -2.23 -6.35
C HIS A 209 -26.06 -1.49 -6.08
N TYR A 210 -26.03 -0.62 -5.07
CA TYR A 210 -24.79 0.05 -4.67
C TYR A 210 -23.71 -0.94 -4.21
N ILE A 211 -24.09 -1.99 -3.45
CA ILE A 211 -23.14 -3.02 -3.03
C ILE A 211 -22.47 -3.67 -4.25
N PHE A 212 -23.25 -3.96 -5.30
CA PHE A 212 -22.72 -4.49 -6.54
C PHE A 212 -21.77 -3.50 -7.23
N ASP A 213 -22.20 -2.25 -7.45
CA ASP A 213 -21.40 -1.23 -8.14
C ASP A 213 -20.09 -0.93 -7.40
N PHE A 214 -20.16 -0.78 -6.07
CA PHE A 214 -18.98 -0.60 -5.22
C PHE A 214 -18.04 -1.79 -5.34
N THR A 215 -18.56 -3.01 -5.21
CA THR A 215 -17.74 -4.22 -5.26
C THR A 215 -17.05 -4.37 -6.62
N PHE A 216 -17.79 -4.16 -7.71
CA PHE A 216 -17.25 -4.19 -9.06
C PHE A 216 -16.12 -3.17 -9.23
N TYR A 217 -16.36 -1.92 -8.81
CA TYR A 217 -15.35 -0.86 -8.84
C TYR A 217 -14.08 -1.23 -8.07
N GLN A 218 -14.22 -1.79 -6.87
CA GLN A 218 -13.07 -2.22 -6.08
C GLN A 218 -12.31 -3.38 -6.73
N CYS A 219 -13.02 -4.35 -7.32
CA CYS A 219 -12.38 -5.42 -8.08
C CYS A 219 -11.61 -4.88 -9.29
N CYS A 220 -12.17 -3.94 -10.05
CA CYS A 220 -11.47 -3.30 -11.17
C CYS A 220 -10.20 -2.58 -10.71
N ARG A 221 -10.23 -1.92 -9.55
CA ARG A 221 -9.03 -1.28 -8.97
C ARG A 221 -7.98 -2.29 -8.52
N ALA A 222 -8.39 -3.47 -8.09
CA ALA A 222 -7.49 -4.53 -7.66
C ALA A 222 -6.79 -5.25 -8.84
N ILE A 223 -7.33 -5.17 -10.07
CA ILE A 223 -6.76 -5.84 -11.26
C ILE A 223 -5.28 -5.50 -11.42
N THR A 224 -4.91 -4.22 -11.38
CA THR A 224 -3.50 -3.81 -11.55
C THR A 224 -2.59 -4.43 -10.50
N THR A 225 -3.03 -4.50 -9.24
CA THR A 225 -2.26 -5.18 -8.19
C THR A 225 -2.15 -6.68 -8.44
N PHE A 226 -3.20 -7.31 -8.96
CA PHE A 226 -3.19 -8.74 -9.26
C PHE A 226 -2.33 -9.07 -10.48
N GLU A 227 -2.32 -8.22 -11.50
CA GLU A 227 -1.40 -8.29 -12.64
C GLU A 227 0.05 -8.18 -12.15
N GLU A 228 0.37 -7.19 -11.32
CA GLU A 228 1.70 -7.04 -10.72
C GLU A 228 2.14 -8.27 -9.91
N LEU A 229 1.22 -8.90 -9.16
CA LEU A 229 1.52 -10.14 -8.43
C LEU A 229 1.83 -11.31 -9.38
N GLN A 230 1.03 -11.46 -10.45
CA GLN A 230 1.26 -12.50 -11.45
C GLN A 230 2.58 -12.28 -12.20
N ASP A 231 2.86 -11.05 -12.63
CA ASP A 231 4.11 -10.68 -13.31
C ASP A 231 5.31 -10.95 -12.42
N HIS A 232 5.28 -10.49 -11.16
CA HIS A 232 6.35 -10.75 -10.21
C HIS A 232 6.55 -12.25 -9.93
N PHE A 233 5.46 -13.03 -9.86
CA PHE A 233 5.56 -14.48 -9.73
C PHE A 233 6.20 -15.13 -10.96
N ILE A 234 5.83 -14.70 -12.17
CA ILE A 234 6.43 -15.17 -13.43
C ILE A 234 7.91 -14.81 -13.46
N GLU A 235 8.30 -13.58 -13.16
CA GLU A 235 9.71 -13.16 -13.09
C GLU A 235 10.52 -14.03 -12.11
N GLN A 236 9.94 -14.33 -10.95
CA GLN A 236 10.62 -15.12 -9.92
C GLN A 236 10.62 -16.64 -10.16
N ASN A 237 9.75 -17.17 -11.01
CA ASN A 237 9.59 -18.62 -11.17
C ASN A 237 9.80 -19.12 -12.60
N SER A 238 9.69 -18.25 -13.62
CA SER A 238 9.88 -18.61 -15.02
C SER A 238 11.34 -18.94 -15.28
N LEU A 239 11.56 -20.15 -15.78
CA LEU A 239 12.88 -20.58 -16.21
C LEU A 239 13.39 -19.68 -17.34
N GLU A 240 12.52 -19.24 -18.26
CA GLU A 240 12.91 -18.39 -19.38
C GLU A 240 13.42 -17.01 -18.93
N PHE A 241 12.73 -16.34 -18.01
CA PHE A 241 13.18 -15.06 -17.45
C PHE A 241 14.49 -15.22 -16.67
N LYS A 242 14.58 -16.26 -15.83
CA LYS A 242 15.81 -16.57 -15.11
C LYS A 242 16.99 -16.84 -16.04
N LEU A 243 16.74 -17.55 -17.15
CA LEU A 243 17.74 -17.84 -18.18
C LEU A 243 18.15 -16.56 -18.93
N GLY A 244 17.22 -15.67 -19.29
CA GLY A 244 17.58 -14.40 -19.97
C GLY A 244 18.42 -13.46 -19.10
N SER A 245 18.10 -13.37 -17.81
CA SER A 245 18.91 -12.62 -16.83
C SER A 245 20.30 -13.25 -16.64
N LEU A 246 20.35 -14.58 -16.56
CA LEU A 246 21.60 -15.34 -16.49
C LEU A 246 22.44 -15.17 -17.77
N GLU A 247 21.82 -15.16 -18.95
CA GLU A 247 22.49 -14.95 -20.24
C GLU A 247 23.25 -13.64 -20.25
N SER A 248 22.54 -12.55 -19.94
CA SER A 248 23.08 -11.20 -19.95
C SER A 248 24.24 -11.08 -18.97
N SER A 249 24.05 -11.62 -17.75
CA SER A 249 25.08 -11.62 -16.71
C SER A 249 26.31 -12.43 -17.11
N MET A 250 26.13 -13.63 -17.66
CA MET A 250 27.23 -14.53 -18.03
C MET A 250 27.99 -14.01 -19.25
N ARG A 251 27.30 -13.37 -20.20
CA ARG A 251 27.91 -12.68 -21.34
C ARG A 251 28.80 -11.54 -20.90
N GLU A 252 28.32 -10.70 -19.98
CA GLU A 252 29.09 -9.58 -19.44
C GLU A 252 30.36 -10.10 -18.75
N ILE A 253 30.21 -11.12 -17.89
CA ILE A 253 31.34 -11.76 -17.20
C ILE A 253 32.33 -12.34 -18.21
N PHE A 254 31.87 -13.10 -19.20
CA PHE A 254 32.73 -13.68 -20.23
C PHE A 254 33.51 -12.59 -21.00
N SER A 255 32.83 -11.52 -21.41
CA SER A 255 33.48 -10.39 -22.09
C SER A 255 34.52 -9.70 -21.21
N GLN A 256 34.27 -9.57 -19.90
CA GLN A 256 35.22 -8.98 -18.95
C GLN A 256 36.45 -9.85 -18.77
N ILE A 257 36.27 -11.17 -18.60
CA ILE A 257 37.40 -12.11 -18.46
C ILE A 257 38.25 -12.10 -19.75
N CYS A 258 37.63 -12.08 -20.94
CA CYS A 258 38.34 -11.98 -22.21
C CYS A 258 39.06 -10.63 -22.44
N SER A 259 38.75 -9.59 -21.68
CA SER A 259 39.36 -8.26 -21.84
C SER A 259 40.78 -8.13 -21.25
N GLY A 260 41.28 -9.18 -20.59
CA GLY A 260 42.63 -9.22 -20.00
C GLY A 260 42.74 -8.55 -18.63
N ILE A 261 41.62 -8.17 -18.01
CA ILE A 261 41.60 -7.74 -16.61
C ILE A 261 41.92 -8.95 -15.72
N LYS A 262 42.77 -8.77 -14.70
CA LYS A 262 43.10 -9.83 -13.74
C LYS A 262 41.83 -10.39 -13.10
N SER A 263 41.74 -11.71 -13.05
CA SER A 263 40.58 -12.45 -12.58
C SER A 263 40.18 -12.08 -11.15
N GLU A 264 41.14 -11.87 -10.24
CA GLU A 264 40.88 -11.47 -8.86
C GLU A 264 40.20 -10.09 -8.77
N ASN A 265 40.54 -9.15 -9.66
CA ASN A 265 39.89 -7.82 -9.70
C ASN A 265 38.41 -7.95 -10.10
N LEU A 266 38.12 -8.80 -11.08
CA LEU A 266 36.76 -9.04 -11.55
C LEU A 266 35.93 -9.77 -10.48
N CYS A 267 36.52 -10.79 -9.86
CA CYS A 267 35.92 -11.51 -8.74
C CYS A 267 35.60 -10.58 -7.57
N ALA A 268 36.56 -9.75 -7.16
CA ALA A 268 36.39 -8.78 -6.08
C ALA A 268 35.29 -7.75 -6.38
N SER A 269 35.23 -7.26 -7.63
CA SER A 269 34.18 -6.34 -8.08
C SER A 269 32.80 -7.00 -8.07
N LYS A 270 32.72 -8.27 -8.50
CA LYS A 270 31.46 -9.02 -8.50
C LYS A 270 30.97 -9.29 -7.08
N LEU A 271 31.86 -9.71 -6.18
CA LEU A 271 31.55 -9.89 -4.77
C LEU A 271 31.10 -8.58 -4.12
N SER A 272 31.81 -7.47 -4.35
CA SER A 272 31.42 -6.13 -3.90
C SER A 272 29.99 -5.77 -4.33
N SER A 273 29.64 -6.00 -5.60
CA SER A 273 28.27 -5.76 -6.09
C SER A 273 27.21 -6.61 -5.36
N ILE A 274 27.50 -7.88 -5.07
CA ILE A 274 26.59 -8.78 -4.33
C ILE A 274 26.39 -8.27 -2.91
N ILE A 275 27.49 -7.98 -2.20
CA ILE A 275 27.48 -7.50 -0.82
C ILE A 275 26.80 -6.14 -0.72
N PHE A 276 27.12 -5.21 -1.61
CA PHE A 276 26.52 -3.89 -1.59
C PHE A 276 25.01 -3.93 -1.92
N SER A 277 24.58 -4.86 -2.78
CA SER A 277 23.15 -5.13 -2.96
C SER A 277 22.49 -5.60 -1.67
N GLY A 278 23.12 -6.55 -0.96
CA GLY A 278 22.62 -7.03 0.32
C GLY A 278 22.56 -5.95 1.40
N ILE A 279 23.58 -5.09 1.49
CA ILE A 279 23.58 -3.93 2.39
C ILE A 279 22.39 -3.02 2.08
N ARG A 280 22.16 -2.68 0.81
CA ARG A 280 21.01 -1.83 0.42
C ARG A 280 19.66 -2.46 0.78
N MET A 281 19.51 -3.79 0.69
CA MET A 281 18.30 -4.47 1.15
C MET A 281 18.10 -4.33 2.66
N TYR A 282 19.14 -4.55 3.45
CA TYR A 282 19.09 -4.33 4.90
C TYR A 282 18.72 -2.89 5.28
N LEU A 283 19.30 -1.91 4.57
CA LEU A 283 19.03 -0.50 4.81
C LEU A 283 17.60 -0.10 4.45
N LYS A 284 16.97 -0.75 3.45
CA LYS A 284 15.57 -0.53 3.12
C LYS A 284 14.65 -0.88 4.29
N ASP A 285 14.90 -2.01 4.94
CA ASP A 285 14.13 -2.44 6.12
C ASP A 285 14.38 -1.50 7.32
N THR A 286 15.61 -1.02 7.46
CA THR A 286 15.99 -0.06 8.51
C THR A 286 15.37 1.32 8.29
N LEU A 287 15.20 1.75 7.03
CA LEU A 287 14.68 3.06 6.68
C LEU A 287 13.25 3.27 7.20
N LEU A 288 12.38 2.25 7.12
CA LEU A 288 11.02 2.33 7.65
C LEU A 288 11.04 2.58 9.17
N GLN A 289 11.83 1.80 9.90
CA GLN A 289 11.97 1.92 11.36
C GLN A 289 12.58 3.26 11.77
N LEU A 290 13.59 3.72 11.04
CA LEU A 290 14.23 5.01 11.27
C LEU A 290 13.25 6.17 11.03
N LEU A 291 12.52 6.14 9.91
CA LEU A 291 11.54 7.18 9.59
C LEU A 291 10.41 7.21 10.62
N GLN A 292 9.94 6.04 11.08
CA GLN A 292 8.99 5.95 12.18
C GLN A 292 9.53 6.60 13.45
N HIS A 293 10.75 6.24 13.85
CA HIS A 293 11.38 6.76 15.06
C HIS A 293 11.57 8.28 14.99
N LEU A 294 12.07 8.80 13.86
CA LEU A 294 12.23 10.24 13.65
C LEU A 294 10.87 10.95 13.68
N PHE A 295 9.88 10.44 12.96
CA PHE A 295 8.56 11.05 12.88
C PHE A 295 7.85 11.12 14.23
N VAL A 296 7.79 10.01 14.99
CA VAL A 296 7.06 9.97 16.26
C VAL A 296 7.75 10.79 17.36
N ASN A 297 9.08 10.83 17.36
CA ASN A 297 9.87 11.51 18.39
C ASN A 297 10.30 12.93 18.01
N ASP A 298 9.87 13.46 16.86
CA ASP A 298 10.22 14.81 16.46
C ASP A 298 9.67 15.84 17.46
N PRO A 299 10.50 16.76 17.98
CA PRO A 299 10.05 17.81 18.89
C PRO A 299 8.91 18.68 18.33
N LYS A 300 8.83 18.87 16.99
CA LYS A 300 7.74 19.62 16.33
C LYS A 300 6.39 18.94 16.51
N HIS A 301 6.37 17.62 16.70
CA HIS A 301 5.16 16.88 16.90
C HIS A 301 4.72 16.85 18.37
N ASP A 302 5.50 17.36 19.33
CA ASP A 302 5.08 17.60 20.73
C ASP A 302 4.18 16.48 21.31
N SER A 303 4.61 15.22 21.19
CA SER A 303 3.87 14.02 21.63
C SER A 303 2.50 13.77 20.96
N THR A 304 2.18 14.44 19.85
CA THR A 304 0.95 14.32 19.05
C THR A 304 0.56 12.86 18.78
N TYR A 305 1.54 12.01 18.42
CA TYR A 305 1.29 10.61 18.07
C TYR A 305 1.47 9.64 19.24
N SER A 306 1.63 10.13 20.48
CA SER A 306 1.81 9.28 21.68
C SER A 306 0.50 8.74 22.23
N ASN A 307 -0.61 9.46 22.05
CA ASN A 307 -1.95 8.99 22.34
C ASN A 307 -3.00 9.72 21.50
N ARG A 308 -4.17 9.10 21.40
CA ARG A 308 -5.30 9.59 20.60
C ARG A 308 -5.76 10.99 20.97
N GLY A 309 -5.73 11.36 22.25
CA GLY A 309 -6.17 12.68 22.72
C GLY A 309 -5.27 13.81 22.23
N PHE A 310 -3.95 13.61 22.24
CA PHE A 310 -3.02 14.59 21.67
C PHE A 310 -3.16 14.70 20.15
N LEU A 311 -3.35 13.57 19.44
CA LEU A 311 -3.63 13.59 18.01
C LEU A 311 -4.91 14.38 17.71
N HIS A 312 -5.98 14.14 18.49
CA HIS A 312 -7.24 14.87 18.36
C HIS A 312 -7.01 16.38 18.53
N LEU A 313 -6.34 16.81 19.60
CA LEU A 313 -6.00 18.22 19.83
C LEU A 313 -5.21 18.84 18.67
N TYR A 314 -4.25 18.10 18.12
CA TYR A 314 -3.43 18.56 17.01
C TYR A 314 -4.26 18.75 15.73
N ILE A 315 -5.16 17.81 15.43
CA ILE A 315 -6.12 17.92 14.33
C ILE A 315 -7.02 19.15 14.53
N LEU A 316 -7.56 19.36 15.74
CA LEU A 316 -8.40 20.55 16.00
C LEU A 316 -7.62 21.85 15.80
N LYS A 317 -6.35 21.92 16.22
CA LYS A 317 -5.49 23.08 15.98
C LYS A 317 -5.26 23.32 14.48
N ASP A 318 -5.04 22.26 13.70
CA ASP A 318 -4.87 22.35 12.24
C ASP A 318 -6.15 22.86 11.55
N LEU A 319 -7.30 22.27 11.89
CA LEU A 319 -8.61 22.71 11.42
C LEU A 319 -8.86 24.20 11.76
N ALA A 320 -8.53 24.62 12.99
CA ALA A 320 -8.66 26.00 13.44
C ALA A 320 -7.83 27.00 12.62
N LYS A 321 -6.64 26.57 12.16
CA LYS A 321 -5.75 27.39 11.33
C LYS A 321 -6.28 27.51 9.91
N LYS A 322 -6.78 26.42 9.33
CA LYS A 322 -7.31 26.38 7.96
C LYS A 322 -8.66 27.08 7.83
N LYS A 323 -9.56 26.89 8.80
CA LYS A 323 -10.94 27.43 8.81
C LYS A 323 -11.76 27.06 7.55
N VAL A 324 -11.48 25.90 6.97
CA VAL A 324 -12.20 25.37 5.80
C VAL A 324 -13.33 24.46 6.29
N PHE A 325 -14.59 24.85 6.05
CA PHE A 325 -15.77 24.15 6.57
C PHE A 325 -15.81 22.67 6.15
N GLU A 326 -15.39 22.38 4.92
CA GLU A 326 -15.37 21.04 4.34
C GLU A 326 -14.47 20.09 5.14
N ASP A 327 -13.31 20.58 5.61
CA ASP A 327 -12.39 19.79 6.44
C ASP A 327 -13.02 19.44 7.80
N TYR A 328 -13.76 20.37 8.40
CA TYR A 328 -14.51 20.11 9.63
C TYR A 328 -15.56 19.02 9.42
N ILE A 329 -16.37 19.14 8.37
CA ILE A 329 -17.44 18.18 8.07
C ILE A 329 -16.87 16.80 7.74
N SER A 330 -15.78 16.72 6.98
CA SER A 330 -15.07 15.48 6.71
C SER A 330 -14.58 14.83 8.01
N TYR A 331 -13.97 15.60 8.90
CA TYR A 331 -13.52 15.10 10.20
C TYR A 331 -14.66 14.63 11.11
N ILE A 332 -15.77 15.37 11.17
CA ILE A 332 -16.91 15.05 12.04
C ILE A 332 -17.65 13.79 11.55
N ASN A 333 -17.82 13.64 10.23
CA ASN A 333 -18.58 12.53 9.66
C ASN A 333 -17.74 11.27 9.49
N SER A 334 -16.44 11.41 9.19
CA SER A 334 -15.51 10.30 8.96
C SER A 334 -14.17 10.51 9.68
N PRO A 335 -14.19 10.57 11.02
CA PRO A 335 -13.01 10.91 11.80
C PRO A 335 -11.84 9.96 11.58
N PHE A 336 -12.10 8.67 11.31
CA PHE A 336 -11.06 7.66 11.15
C PHE A 336 -10.29 7.80 9.84
N SER A 337 -10.99 7.98 8.73
CA SER A 337 -10.34 8.20 7.43
C SER A 337 -9.69 9.56 7.36
N TYR A 338 -10.30 10.57 8.00
CA TYR A 338 -9.65 11.86 8.16
C TYR A 338 -8.34 11.71 8.95
N ILE A 339 -8.34 11.01 10.08
CA ILE A 339 -7.12 10.71 10.85
C ILE A 339 -6.08 9.99 10.01
N ASN A 340 -6.45 8.94 9.28
CA ASN A 340 -5.52 8.18 8.44
C ASN A 340 -4.91 9.07 7.34
N SER A 341 -5.74 9.84 6.65
CA SER A 341 -5.31 10.76 5.60
C SER A 341 -4.42 11.88 6.16
N PHE A 342 -4.75 12.37 7.36
CA PHE A 342 -3.99 13.38 8.08
C PHE A 342 -2.60 12.88 8.46
N ILE A 343 -2.51 11.68 9.05
CA ILE A 343 -1.23 11.04 9.38
C ILE A 343 -0.40 10.81 8.11
N LEU A 344 -1.00 10.24 7.06
CA LEU A 344 -0.32 9.97 5.79
C LEU A 344 0.27 11.26 5.19
N LYS A 345 -0.53 12.32 5.13
CA LYS A 345 -0.09 13.62 4.62
C LYS A 345 1.07 14.18 5.44
N ASN A 346 0.98 14.13 6.77
CA ASN A 346 2.05 14.61 7.64
C ASN A 346 3.33 13.80 7.46
N ILE A 347 3.25 12.47 7.33
CA ILE A 347 4.41 11.62 7.04
C ILE A 347 5.06 12.03 5.71
N GLN A 348 4.27 12.22 4.66
CA GLN A 348 4.75 12.60 3.33
C GLN A 348 5.43 13.97 3.32
N GLU A 349 4.87 14.95 4.04
CA GLU A 349 5.44 16.28 4.17
C GLU A 349 6.72 16.25 5.01
N TYR A 350 6.71 15.55 6.15
CA TYR A 350 7.86 15.37 7.02
C TYR A 350 9.04 14.71 6.30
N SER A 351 8.77 13.67 5.50
CA SER A 351 9.79 12.93 4.76
C SER A 351 10.50 13.75 3.67
N LYS A 352 9.96 14.92 3.31
CA LYS A 352 10.55 15.85 2.33
C LYS A 352 11.43 16.92 2.97
N GLU A 353 11.42 17.04 4.30
CA GLU A 353 12.23 18.04 4.99
C GLU A 353 13.73 17.72 4.86
N GLU A 354 14.56 18.69 4.49
CA GLU A 354 16.01 18.48 4.31
C GLU A 354 16.70 18.03 5.61
N THR A 355 16.21 18.48 6.76
CA THR A 355 16.70 18.03 8.08
C THR A 355 16.45 16.54 8.29
N VAL A 356 15.29 16.04 7.88
CA VAL A 356 14.93 14.62 7.97
C VAL A 356 15.76 13.80 7.00
N ILE A 357 15.88 14.25 5.75
CA ILE A 357 16.73 13.60 4.74
C ILE A 357 18.20 13.54 5.20
N THR A 358 18.70 14.62 5.80
CA THR A 358 20.07 14.69 6.33
C THR A 358 20.28 13.69 7.49
N ASN A 359 19.33 13.60 8.42
CA ASN A 359 19.38 12.63 9.51
C ASN A 359 19.37 11.19 8.99
N ILE A 360 18.50 10.90 8.02
CA ILE A 360 18.43 9.58 7.36
C ILE A 360 19.78 9.27 6.68
N LEU A 361 20.33 10.19 5.89
CA LEU A 361 21.62 10.01 5.23
C LEU A 361 22.75 9.74 6.23
N PHE A 362 22.78 10.47 7.35
CA PHE A 362 23.78 10.29 8.39
C PHE A 362 23.71 8.90 9.01
N THR A 363 22.52 8.48 9.46
CA THR A 363 22.33 7.16 10.07
C THR A 363 22.60 6.02 9.08
N LEU A 364 22.08 6.12 7.86
CA LEU A 364 22.34 5.11 6.82
C LEU A 364 23.82 5.00 6.48
N ASN A 365 24.54 6.13 6.42
CA ASN A 365 25.98 6.11 6.20
C ASN A 365 26.71 5.40 7.35
N GLN A 366 26.39 5.70 8.62
CA GLN A 366 26.99 5.00 9.76
C GLN A 366 26.75 3.49 9.69
N THR A 367 25.49 3.07 9.52
CA THR A 367 25.15 1.65 9.39
C THR A 367 25.85 0.99 8.20
N THR A 368 25.98 1.70 7.08
CA THR A 368 26.72 1.21 5.90
C THR A 368 28.20 0.98 6.24
N GLN A 369 28.85 1.91 6.94
CA GLN A 369 30.26 1.78 7.32
C GLN A 369 30.48 0.60 8.27
N ASP A 370 29.56 0.38 9.23
CA ASP A 370 29.62 -0.75 10.16
C ASP A 370 29.49 -2.10 9.42
N LEU A 371 28.46 -2.24 8.57
CA LEU A 371 28.24 -3.44 7.76
C LEU A 371 29.41 -3.71 6.80
N LYS A 372 29.92 -2.66 6.15
CA LYS A 372 31.10 -2.76 5.28
C LYS A 372 32.31 -3.30 6.05
N THR A 373 32.57 -2.76 7.24
CA THR A 373 33.70 -3.19 8.09
C THR A 373 33.57 -4.67 8.44
N HIS A 374 32.38 -5.11 8.88
CA HIS A 374 32.13 -6.52 9.15
C HIS A 374 32.35 -7.44 7.93
N CYS A 375 31.92 -7.02 6.74
CA CYS A 375 32.15 -7.81 5.52
C CYS A 375 33.64 -7.89 5.14
N ILE A 376 34.38 -6.78 5.28
CA ILE A 376 35.82 -6.74 5.00
C ILE A 376 36.60 -7.61 6.01
N ASP A 377 36.27 -7.50 7.30
CA ASP A 377 36.91 -8.30 8.34
C ASP A 377 36.64 -9.79 8.15
N ALA A 378 35.41 -10.16 7.74
CA ALA A 378 35.07 -11.53 7.40
C ALA A 378 35.93 -12.05 6.24
N ALA A 379 36.05 -11.32 5.13
CA ALA A 379 36.87 -11.72 3.99
C ALA A 379 38.35 -11.89 4.41
N ASN A 380 38.90 -10.93 5.14
CA ASN A 380 40.29 -10.96 5.61
C ASN A 380 40.57 -12.12 6.57
N SER A 381 39.64 -12.44 7.46
CA SER A 381 39.78 -13.54 8.42
C SER A 381 39.78 -14.91 7.73
N VAL A 382 38.89 -15.08 6.74
CA VAL A 382 38.72 -16.32 5.97
C VAL A 382 39.93 -16.56 5.07
N SER A 383 40.43 -15.51 4.39
CA SER A 383 41.58 -15.61 3.47
C SER A 383 42.91 -16.03 4.12
N ARG A 384 43.01 -16.04 5.45
CA ARG A 384 44.24 -16.42 6.19
C ARG A 384 44.34 -17.90 6.56
N ASN A 385 43.24 -18.67 6.51
CA ASN A 385 43.16 -19.96 7.20
C ASN A 385 42.46 -21.09 6.39
N ILE A 386 42.50 -21.05 5.05
CA ILE A 386 41.74 -21.99 4.20
C ILE A 386 42.55 -22.47 2.99
N ASP A 387 42.28 -23.72 2.58
CA ASP A 387 42.98 -24.40 1.48
C ASP A 387 42.16 -24.44 0.17
N SER A 388 40.86 -24.12 0.18
CA SER A 388 40.00 -24.18 -1.01
C SER A 388 39.01 -23.01 -1.17
N TRP A 389 38.65 -22.70 -2.42
CA TRP A 389 37.71 -21.61 -2.75
C TRP A 389 36.27 -21.88 -2.29
N ASP A 390 35.85 -23.15 -2.29
CA ASP A 390 34.52 -23.53 -1.79
C ASP A 390 34.41 -23.33 -0.28
N GLU A 391 35.43 -23.72 0.49
CA GLU A 391 35.51 -23.42 1.92
C GLU A 391 35.55 -21.91 2.18
N TRP A 392 36.26 -21.15 1.35
CA TRP A 392 36.30 -19.69 1.45
C TRP A 392 34.89 -19.08 1.35
N LYS A 393 34.13 -19.44 0.29
CA LYS A 393 32.75 -18.94 0.10
C LYS A 393 31.83 -19.33 1.25
N GLN A 394 31.94 -20.57 1.74
CA GLN A 394 31.11 -21.06 2.83
C GLN A 394 31.37 -20.29 4.13
N HIS A 395 32.64 -20.21 4.57
CA HIS A 395 32.99 -19.52 5.82
C HIS A 395 32.77 -18.01 5.75
N PHE A 396 32.99 -17.40 4.58
CA PHE A 396 32.64 -16.01 4.34
C PHE A 396 31.13 -15.79 4.51
N HIS A 397 30.29 -16.62 3.86
CA HIS A 397 28.83 -16.56 3.99
C HIS A 397 28.35 -16.72 5.44
N GLU A 398 28.87 -17.74 6.15
CA GLU A 398 28.57 -17.99 7.57
C GLU A 398 28.90 -16.78 8.46
N SER A 399 29.95 -16.04 8.12
CA SER A 399 30.40 -14.84 8.85
C SER A 399 29.48 -13.63 8.61
N ILE A 400 29.02 -13.43 7.37
CA ILE A 400 28.25 -12.23 7.00
C ILE A 400 26.74 -12.39 7.16
N ILE A 401 26.20 -13.62 7.14
CA ILE A 401 24.74 -13.86 7.07
C ILE A 401 23.97 -13.27 8.25
N LYS A 402 24.63 -13.11 9.41
CA LYS A 402 24.04 -12.47 10.60
C LYS A 402 23.69 -11.00 10.37
N PHE A 403 24.43 -10.34 9.48
CA PHE A 403 24.35 -8.91 9.19
C PHE A 403 23.67 -8.64 7.84
N VAL A 404 24.06 -9.37 6.79
CA VAL A 404 23.55 -9.20 5.42
C VAL A 404 22.71 -10.41 5.00
N ARG A 405 21.57 -10.58 5.69
CA ARG A 405 20.71 -11.78 5.63
C ARG A 405 20.17 -12.12 4.24
N SER A 406 20.09 -11.14 3.34
CA SER A 406 19.54 -11.32 2.01
C SER A 406 20.51 -12.03 1.04
N VAL A 407 21.81 -12.06 1.35
CA VAL A 407 22.81 -12.75 0.52
C VAL A 407 22.79 -14.24 0.83
N LYS A 408 22.42 -15.06 -0.16
CA LYS A 408 22.40 -16.52 -0.06
C LYS A 408 23.75 -17.07 -0.49
N LEU A 409 24.12 -18.26 0.01
CA LEU A 409 25.34 -18.94 -0.41
C LEU A 409 25.36 -19.17 -1.93
N SER A 410 24.21 -19.51 -2.51
CA SER A 410 24.04 -19.68 -3.96
C SER A 410 24.29 -18.42 -4.79
N ASP A 411 24.25 -17.23 -4.18
CA ASP A 411 24.59 -15.98 -4.87
C ASP A 411 26.10 -15.88 -5.15
N LEU A 412 26.90 -16.59 -4.34
CA LEU A 412 28.36 -16.65 -4.46
C LEU A 412 28.84 -17.66 -5.51
N ASP A 413 27.99 -18.59 -5.98
CA ASP A 413 28.34 -19.56 -7.03
C ASP A 413 28.87 -18.88 -8.31
N ILE A 414 28.40 -17.67 -8.62
CA ILE A 414 28.86 -16.90 -9.80
C ILE A 414 30.35 -16.54 -9.73
N LEU A 415 30.94 -16.54 -8.54
CA LEU A 415 32.35 -16.24 -8.36
C LEU A 415 33.23 -17.36 -8.89
N ASP A 416 32.69 -18.57 -9.08
CA ASP A 416 33.40 -19.70 -9.67
C ASP A 416 33.77 -19.48 -11.13
N MET A 417 33.26 -18.41 -11.76
CA MET A 417 33.69 -17.95 -13.08
C MET A 417 35.12 -17.39 -13.10
N TYR A 418 35.65 -17.02 -11.94
CA TYR A 418 36.94 -16.36 -11.81
C TYR A 418 37.96 -17.29 -11.18
N ASP A 419 39.14 -17.35 -11.79
CA ASP A 419 40.32 -17.97 -11.18
C ASP A 419 40.83 -17.04 -10.07
N VAL A 420 40.87 -17.54 -8.83
CA VAL A 420 41.42 -16.82 -7.68
C VAL A 420 42.50 -17.69 -7.06
N GLU A 421 43.77 -17.29 -7.23
CA GLU A 421 44.92 -18.03 -6.70
C GLU A 421 45.44 -17.44 -5.38
N ASN A 422 45.32 -16.12 -5.21
CA ASN A 422 45.77 -15.42 -4.02
C ASN A 422 44.59 -14.81 -3.24
N TYR A 423 44.15 -15.51 -2.20
CA TYR A 423 42.99 -15.09 -1.39
C TYR A 423 43.24 -13.83 -0.56
N GLU A 424 44.48 -13.56 -0.15
CA GLU A 424 44.84 -12.35 0.59
C GLU A 424 44.73 -11.11 -0.32
N GLN A 425 45.36 -11.18 -1.49
CA GLN A 425 45.26 -10.13 -2.51
C GLN A 425 43.81 -9.91 -2.96
N PHE A 426 43.05 -11.00 -3.15
CA PHE A 426 41.62 -10.91 -3.47
C PHE A 426 40.82 -10.17 -2.40
N SER A 427 41.10 -10.44 -1.12
CA SER A 427 40.42 -9.77 0.00
C SER A 427 40.71 -8.27 0.05
N ASP A 428 41.97 -7.87 -0.18
CA ASP A 428 42.36 -6.46 -0.28
C ASP A 428 41.65 -5.75 -1.45
N LEU A 429 41.53 -6.43 -2.60
CA LEU A 429 40.81 -5.93 -3.76
C LEU A 429 39.31 -5.78 -3.46
N PHE A 430 38.70 -6.76 -2.80
CA PHE A 430 37.29 -6.71 -2.38
C PHE A 430 37.04 -5.53 -1.43
N ALA A 431 37.92 -5.32 -0.45
CA ALA A 431 37.82 -4.18 0.46
C ALA A 431 37.84 -2.85 -0.29
N LYS A 432 38.75 -2.70 -1.26
CA LYS A 432 38.84 -1.50 -2.09
C LYS A 432 37.62 -1.30 -2.99
N THR A 433 37.18 -2.33 -3.70
CA THR A 433 36.05 -2.22 -4.63
C THR A 433 34.72 -1.98 -3.91
N LEU A 434 34.55 -2.52 -2.70
CA LEU A 434 33.39 -2.25 -1.85
C LEU A 434 33.38 -0.81 -1.34
N GLU A 435 34.53 -0.32 -0.89
CA GLU A 435 34.72 1.08 -0.48
C GLU A 435 34.37 2.05 -1.63
N ASP A 436 34.89 1.80 -2.83
CA ASP A 436 34.64 2.63 -4.01
C ASP A 436 33.16 2.61 -4.43
N SER A 437 32.52 1.43 -4.36
CA SER A 437 31.09 1.28 -4.65
C SER A 437 30.22 2.09 -3.70
N ILE A 438 30.55 2.09 -2.40
CA ILE A 438 29.81 2.85 -1.38
C ILE A 438 30.03 4.36 -1.54
N LYS A 439 31.28 4.79 -1.78
CA LYS A 439 31.64 6.20 -1.91
C LYS A 439 31.02 6.88 -3.13
N THR A 440 30.93 6.16 -4.24
CA THR A 440 30.40 6.69 -5.51
C THR A 440 28.87 6.59 -5.60
N PHE A 441 28.22 5.90 -4.67
CA PHE A 441 26.79 5.69 -4.70
C PHE A 441 25.99 6.96 -4.39
N ASN A 442 24.99 7.25 -5.21
CA ASN A 442 24.09 8.38 -4.99
C ASN A 442 23.00 8.02 -3.97
N TRP A 443 23.33 8.15 -2.69
CA TRP A 443 22.42 7.86 -1.57
C TRP A 443 21.13 8.69 -1.59
N ARG A 444 21.20 9.97 -1.98
CA ARG A 444 20.01 10.83 -2.07
C ARG A 444 19.03 10.31 -3.11
N ALA A 445 19.51 9.98 -4.31
CA ALA A 445 18.66 9.43 -5.37
C ALA A 445 18.11 8.04 -5.03
N TRP A 446 18.86 7.24 -4.26
CA TRP A 446 18.37 5.96 -3.76
C TRP A 446 17.24 6.14 -2.74
N ILE A 447 17.41 7.02 -1.75
CA ILE A 447 16.36 7.34 -0.76
C ILE A 447 15.09 7.81 -1.45
N SER A 448 15.19 8.72 -2.43
CA SER A 448 14.01 9.22 -3.15
C SER A 448 13.26 8.13 -3.92
N LYS A 449 13.97 7.08 -4.37
CA LYS A 449 13.35 5.92 -5.04
C LYS A 449 12.74 4.93 -4.06
N VAL A 450 13.31 4.82 -2.86
CA VAL A 450 12.84 3.88 -1.83
C VAL A 450 11.65 4.45 -1.08
N LEU A 451 11.65 5.75 -0.75
CA LEU A 451 10.55 6.48 -0.10
C LEU A 451 9.35 6.61 -1.06
N THR A 452 8.61 5.51 -1.17
CA THR A 452 7.43 5.36 -2.00
C THR A 452 6.16 5.54 -1.18
N LEU A 453 5.02 5.67 -1.87
CA LEU A 453 3.70 5.68 -1.23
C LEU A 453 3.47 4.43 -0.37
N ASP A 454 3.96 3.27 -0.80
CA ASP A 454 3.87 2.02 -0.03
C ASP A 454 4.48 2.13 1.36
N ILE A 455 5.70 2.68 1.47
CA ILE A 455 6.37 2.90 2.77
C ILE A 455 5.55 3.86 3.63
N PHE A 456 5.00 4.93 3.03
CA PHE A 456 4.21 5.90 3.79
C PHE A 456 2.88 5.32 4.28
N TYR A 457 2.22 4.47 3.49
CA TYR A 457 1.03 3.75 3.94
C TYR A 457 1.37 2.75 5.05
N GLU A 458 2.44 1.99 4.92
CA GLU A 458 2.88 1.05 5.96
C GLU A 458 3.15 1.79 7.27
N LEU A 459 3.87 2.92 7.22
CA LEU A 459 4.12 3.75 8.39
C LEU A 459 2.84 4.35 8.97
N GLN A 460 1.94 4.85 8.12
CA GLN A 460 0.66 5.38 8.55
C GLN A 460 -0.18 4.32 9.27
N GLU A 461 -0.22 3.09 8.76
CA GLU A 461 -0.93 1.98 9.40
C GLU A 461 -0.33 1.63 10.77
N ILE A 462 1.01 1.54 10.86
CA ILE A 462 1.71 1.27 12.14
C ILE A 462 1.40 2.36 13.18
N ILE A 463 1.40 3.63 12.79
CA ILE A 463 1.09 4.73 13.70
C ILE A 463 -0.40 4.72 14.07
N ALA A 464 -1.29 4.60 13.08
CA ALA A 464 -2.73 4.67 13.31
C ALA A 464 -3.29 3.48 14.10
N SER A 465 -2.72 2.27 13.95
CA SER A 465 -3.20 1.09 14.68
C SER A 465 -3.11 1.26 16.19
N SER A 466 -2.10 2.01 16.68
CA SER A 466 -1.95 2.31 18.11
C SER A 466 -2.89 3.42 18.61
N LEU A 467 -3.49 4.20 17.70
CA LEU A 467 -4.28 5.40 18.03
C LEU A 467 -5.79 5.21 17.78
N VAL A 468 -6.18 4.23 16.96
CA VAL A 468 -7.52 4.11 16.38
C VAL A 468 -8.06 2.68 16.47
N GLU A 469 -8.03 2.09 17.67
CA GLU A 469 -8.54 0.73 17.89
C GLU A 469 -10.07 0.67 17.93
N CYS A 470 -10.72 1.55 18.72
CA CYS A 470 -12.18 1.64 18.74
C CYS A 470 -12.71 2.69 17.75
N ARG A 471 -13.56 2.23 16.82
CA ARG A 471 -14.19 3.05 15.77
C ARG A 471 -15.63 3.50 16.05
N ALA A 472 -16.12 3.31 17.27
CA ALA A 472 -17.46 3.76 17.62
C ALA A 472 -17.52 5.30 17.81
N LEU A 473 -18.64 5.92 17.46
CA LEU A 473 -18.87 7.37 17.59
C LEU A 473 -20.00 7.67 18.58
N CYS A 474 -19.85 8.68 19.44
CA CYS A 474 -20.89 9.02 20.42
C CYS A 474 -22.23 9.25 19.69
N PRO A 475 -23.35 8.65 20.14
CA PRO A 475 -24.63 8.72 19.42
C PRO A 475 -25.17 10.15 19.30
N PHE A 476 -24.75 11.06 20.18
CA PHE A 476 -25.20 12.44 20.19
C PHE A 476 -24.22 13.36 19.47
N CYS A 477 -22.98 13.43 19.95
CA CYS A 477 -22.02 14.39 19.42
C CYS A 477 -21.09 13.81 18.35
N LYS A 478 -21.20 12.53 17.97
CA LYS A 478 -20.29 11.82 17.04
C LYS A 478 -18.81 11.82 17.45
N GLU A 479 -18.50 12.22 18.69
CA GLU A 479 -17.13 12.19 19.18
C GLU A 479 -16.59 10.75 19.21
N PRO A 480 -15.41 10.47 18.64
CA PRO A 480 -14.87 9.12 18.60
C PRO A 480 -14.60 8.54 20.00
N CYS A 481 -14.88 7.24 20.18
CA CYS A 481 -14.65 6.52 21.43
C CYS A 481 -13.18 6.62 21.89
N GLN A 482 -12.94 6.85 23.18
CA GLN A 482 -11.59 7.09 23.70
C GLN A 482 -10.92 5.87 24.33
N LEU A 483 -11.59 4.72 24.36
CA LEU A 483 -10.97 3.49 24.87
C LEU A 483 -10.03 2.86 23.85
N SER A 484 -8.83 2.54 24.32
CA SER A 484 -7.98 1.47 23.80
C SER A 484 -8.59 0.11 24.20
N ALA A 485 -8.46 -0.92 23.37
CA ALA A 485 -9.17 -2.21 23.35
C ALA A 485 -9.68 -2.81 24.68
N GLY A 486 -10.88 -3.42 24.66
CA GLY A 486 -11.47 -4.17 25.79
C GLY A 486 -12.99 -4.36 25.69
N GLU A 487 -13.58 -5.21 26.55
CA GLU A 487 -15.02 -5.55 26.54
C GLU A 487 -15.96 -4.32 26.55
N HIS A 488 -16.99 -4.41 25.73
CA HIS A 488 -17.66 -3.32 25.02
C HIS A 488 -18.52 -2.38 25.88
N LYS A 489 -17.89 -1.42 26.56
CA LYS A 489 -18.54 -0.18 27.01
C LYS A 489 -17.83 1.01 26.38
N HIS A 490 -18.40 1.63 25.34
CA HIS A 490 -17.82 2.81 24.70
C HIS A 490 -17.72 3.98 25.68
N TYR A 491 -16.66 4.77 25.56
CA TYR A 491 -16.38 5.88 26.47
C TYR A 491 -16.19 7.18 25.70
N CYS A 492 -16.90 8.20 26.16
CA CYS A 492 -16.72 9.58 25.73
C CYS A 492 -16.58 10.43 26.99
N GLY A 493 -15.36 10.89 27.29
CA GLY A 493 -15.09 11.67 28.51
C GLY A 493 -14.42 13.01 28.28
N THR A 494 -13.89 13.29 27.09
CA THR A 494 -13.33 14.59 26.72
C THR A 494 -13.62 14.88 25.25
N PHE A 495 -13.49 16.15 24.84
CA PHE A 495 -13.72 16.64 23.47
C PHE A 495 -15.17 16.65 23.01
N HIS A 496 -16.12 16.75 23.95
CA HIS A 496 -17.52 16.86 23.57
C HIS A 496 -17.77 18.11 22.72
N ARG A 497 -18.70 17.99 21.79
CA ARG A 497 -19.11 19.07 20.90
C ARG A 497 -20.62 19.28 20.95
N PRO A 498 -21.11 20.52 20.73
CA PRO A 498 -22.53 20.79 20.61
C PRO A 498 -23.18 19.84 19.62
N GLN A 499 -24.30 19.23 20.02
CA GLN A 499 -24.96 18.20 19.22
C GLN A 499 -25.37 18.72 17.83
N GLY A 500 -25.64 20.01 17.70
CA GLY A 500 -25.99 20.62 16.42
C GLY A 500 -24.89 20.60 15.37
N ILE A 501 -23.62 20.49 15.76
CA ILE A 501 -22.51 20.23 14.84
C ILE A 501 -22.66 18.84 14.18
N SER A 502 -23.28 17.90 14.91
CA SER A 502 -23.53 16.54 14.46
C SER A 502 -24.90 16.34 13.81
N GLY A 503 -25.66 17.42 13.59
CA GLY A 503 -26.94 17.40 12.87
C GLY A 503 -28.18 17.57 13.75
N TRP A 504 -28.04 17.67 15.07
CA TRP A 504 -29.18 17.78 15.99
C TRP A 504 -29.80 19.18 16.01
N HIS A 505 -31.12 19.22 16.12
CA HIS A 505 -31.89 20.46 16.15
C HIS A 505 -33.20 20.28 16.91
N PHE A 506 -33.74 21.39 17.41
CA PHE A 506 -35.06 21.40 18.05
C PHE A 506 -36.16 21.17 17.02
N ILE A 507 -36.99 20.14 17.22
CA ILE A 507 -38.06 19.72 16.29
C ILE A 507 -38.97 20.89 15.87
N ASN A 508 -39.45 21.66 16.85
CA ASN A 508 -40.45 22.71 16.60
C ASN A 508 -39.84 23.97 15.98
N SER A 509 -38.67 24.39 16.46
CA SER A 509 -38.06 25.67 16.06
C SER A 509 -37.05 25.55 14.93
N ARG A 510 -36.61 24.32 14.62
CA ARG A 510 -35.50 24.00 13.70
C ARG A 510 -34.21 24.75 14.02
N LYS A 511 -34.05 25.21 15.27
CA LYS A 511 -32.81 25.82 15.75
C LYS A 511 -31.81 24.70 16.04
N ILE A 512 -30.56 24.93 15.63
CA ILE A 512 -29.42 24.05 15.90
C ILE A 512 -29.29 23.86 17.41
N ASP A 513 -29.06 22.63 17.84
CA ASP A 513 -28.82 22.33 19.24
C ASP A 513 -27.41 22.80 19.66
N VAL A 514 -27.35 23.70 20.62
CA VAL A 514 -26.10 24.27 21.13
C VAL A 514 -25.58 23.51 22.35
N ASP A 515 -26.38 22.59 22.90
CA ASP A 515 -26.02 21.82 24.07
C ASP A 515 -25.10 20.66 23.69
N GLU A 516 -24.09 20.42 24.53
CA GLU A 516 -23.27 19.23 24.47
C GLU A 516 -24.03 18.03 25.04
N CYS A 517 -23.67 16.83 24.58
CA CYS A 517 -24.36 15.63 25.02
C CYS A 517 -24.23 15.38 26.54
N THR A 518 -23.19 15.91 27.19
CA THR A 518 -22.96 15.83 28.63
C THR A 518 -24.01 16.61 29.43
N THR A 519 -24.37 17.79 28.92
CA THR A 519 -25.46 18.63 29.43
C THR A 519 -26.79 17.95 29.17
N SER A 520 -27.04 17.50 27.94
CA SER A 520 -28.34 16.95 27.56
C SER A 520 -28.71 15.70 28.35
N ILE A 521 -27.78 14.76 28.61
CA ILE A 521 -28.06 13.56 29.43
C ILE A 521 -28.42 13.86 30.90
N ARG A 522 -28.24 15.10 31.37
CA ARG A 522 -28.63 15.55 32.71
C ARG A 522 -29.92 16.36 32.72
N CYS A 523 -30.36 16.83 31.55
CA CYS A 523 -31.58 17.61 31.42
C CYS A 523 -32.78 16.70 31.19
N ASN A 524 -33.95 17.06 31.71
CA ASN A 524 -35.22 16.34 31.47
C ASN A 524 -35.81 16.62 30.06
N HIS A 525 -34.96 16.96 29.09
CA HIS A 525 -35.36 17.11 27.70
C HIS A 525 -35.49 15.75 27.02
N THR A 526 -36.15 15.75 25.87
CA THR A 526 -36.33 14.57 25.03
C THR A 526 -35.56 14.68 23.73
N PHE A 527 -35.14 13.53 23.21
CA PHE A 527 -34.63 13.37 21.86
C PHE A 527 -35.44 12.31 21.12
N LEU A 528 -35.35 12.33 19.81
CA LEU A 528 -36.19 11.52 18.93
C LEU A 528 -35.34 10.48 18.21
N PHE A 529 -35.71 9.21 18.35
CA PHE A 529 -35.05 8.06 17.72
C PHE A 529 -36.11 7.10 17.20
N GLU A 530 -36.01 6.66 15.93
CA GLU A 530 -37.00 5.77 15.28
C GLU A 530 -38.46 6.20 15.53
N GLU A 531 -38.73 7.51 15.41
CA GLU A 531 -40.08 8.09 15.62
C GLU A 531 -40.62 8.06 17.05
N LYS A 532 -39.84 7.58 18.01
CA LYS A 532 -40.15 7.59 19.43
C LYS A 532 -39.33 8.62 20.20
N LEU A 533 -40.00 9.33 21.10
CA LEU A 533 -39.35 10.26 22.03
C LEU A 533 -38.78 9.50 23.23
N TYR A 534 -37.53 9.78 23.55
CA TYR A 534 -36.82 9.27 24.72
C TYR A 534 -36.32 10.44 25.56
N ASN A 535 -36.37 10.29 26.89
CA ASN A 535 -35.72 11.25 27.78
C ASN A 535 -34.21 11.05 27.69
N TYR A 536 -33.46 12.16 27.57
CA TYR A 536 -32.00 12.11 27.52
C TYR A 536 -31.35 11.34 28.69
N PRO A 537 -31.80 11.47 29.96
CA PRO A 537 -31.25 10.68 31.07
C PRO A 537 -31.44 9.16 30.93
N ASN A 538 -32.43 8.75 30.13
CA ASN A 538 -32.78 7.35 29.87
C ASN A 538 -32.22 6.86 28.53
N TYR A 539 -31.26 7.55 27.90
CA TYR A 539 -30.75 7.18 26.57
C TYR A 539 -30.33 5.72 26.44
N ARG A 540 -29.83 5.09 27.52
CA ARG A 540 -29.43 3.68 27.56
C ARG A 540 -30.57 2.69 27.35
N THR A 541 -31.83 3.13 27.35
CA THR A 541 -33.00 2.27 27.08
C THR A 541 -33.41 2.27 25.61
N VAL A 542 -32.76 3.06 24.74
CA VAL A 542 -33.06 3.13 23.31
C VAL A 542 -32.80 1.78 22.63
N ASN A 543 -31.55 1.31 22.71
CA ASN A 543 -31.10 0.02 22.17
C ASN A 543 -29.72 -0.35 22.77
N GLU A 544 -29.16 -1.49 22.38
CA GLU A 544 -27.85 -1.95 22.87
C GLU A 544 -26.70 -1.01 22.48
N TYR A 545 -26.79 -0.28 21.37
CA TYR A 545 -25.78 0.71 20.99
C TYR A 545 -25.75 1.86 22.00
N PHE A 546 -26.89 2.53 22.25
CA PHE A 546 -26.93 3.61 23.23
C PHE A 546 -26.57 3.13 24.64
N LYS A 547 -26.98 1.91 25.00
CA LYS A 547 -26.68 1.29 26.30
C LYS A 547 -25.19 1.07 26.53
N SER A 548 -24.41 0.80 25.47
CA SER A 548 -22.97 0.57 25.58
C SER A 548 -22.17 1.86 25.82
N TRP A 549 -22.74 3.05 25.59
CA TRP A 549 -22.05 4.32 25.82
C TRP A 549 -22.10 4.80 27.27
N LYS A 550 -20.92 5.15 27.80
CA LYS A 550 -20.73 5.94 29.01
C LYS A 550 -20.28 7.36 28.62
N ILE A 551 -21.20 8.31 28.74
CA ILE A 551 -20.98 9.74 28.48
C ILE A 551 -20.72 10.43 29.82
N LEU A 552 -19.55 11.06 29.99
CA LEU A 552 -19.16 11.75 31.21
C LEU A 552 -19.10 13.26 31.01
N ALA A 553 -19.14 14.03 32.11
CA ALA A 553 -18.94 15.48 32.04
C ALA A 553 -17.59 15.83 31.44
N ASP A 554 -17.56 16.95 30.72
CA ASP A 554 -16.35 17.54 30.18
C ASP A 554 -16.25 18.99 30.65
N ASP A 555 -15.24 19.28 31.46
CA ASP A 555 -14.90 20.64 31.88
C ASP A 555 -13.75 21.21 31.04
N SER A 556 -13.44 20.61 29.88
CA SER A 556 -12.29 20.99 29.06
C SER A 556 -12.51 22.28 28.24
N ILE A 557 -11.40 22.91 27.87
CA ILE A 557 -11.38 24.06 26.96
C ILE A 557 -11.90 23.74 25.55
N VAL A 558 -12.01 22.45 25.19
CA VAL A 558 -12.44 21.99 23.87
C VAL A 558 -13.91 22.35 23.63
N SER A 559 -14.73 22.40 24.69
CA SER A 559 -16.09 22.91 24.63
C SER A 559 -16.15 24.30 23.98
N LYS A 560 -15.28 25.23 24.40
CA LYS A 560 -15.20 26.59 23.83
C LYS A 560 -14.75 26.60 22.38
N TYR A 561 -13.83 25.70 22.01
CA TYR A 561 -13.42 25.53 20.63
C TYR A 561 -14.61 25.16 19.74
N TRP A 562 -15.39 24.15 20.13
CA TRP A 562 -16.54 23.73 19.34
C TRP A 562 -17.69 24.74 19.34
N GLN A 563 -17.89 25.49 20.43
CA GLN A 563 -18.81 26.63 20.42
C GLN A 563 -18.39 27.69 19.40
N TRP A 564 -17.09 27.99 19.29
CA TRP A 564 -16.57 28.88 18.27
C TRP A 564 -16.78 28.33 16.85
N VAL A 565 -16.57 27.03 16.63
CA VAL A 565 -16.86 26.38 15.34
C VAL A 565 -18.34 26.51 14.98
N LEU A 566 -19.24 26.19 15.93
CA LEU A 566 -20.69 26.28 15.73
C LEU A 566 -21.12 27.71 15.39
N TYR A 567 -20.58 28.72 16.08
CA TYR A 567 -20.85 30.13 15.78
C TYR A 567 -20.31 30.53 14.40
N THR A 568 -19.07 30.15 14.09
CA THR A 568 -18.37 30.52 12.85
C THR A 568 -19.08 29.94 11.63
N PHE A 569 -19.51 28.68 11.69
CA PHE A 569 -20.10 27.95 10.57
C PHE A 569 -21.61 27.78 10.68
N GLN A 570 -22.28 28.54 11.55
CA GLN A 570 -23.73 28.41 11.79
C GLN A 570 -24.55 28.45 10.48
N LYS A 571 -24.21 29.35 9.56
CA LYS A 571 -24.90 29.48 8.27
C LYS A 571 -24.71 28.25 7.38
N ASN A 572 -23.56 27.61 7.44
CA ASN A 572 -23.25 26.37 6.71
C ASN A 572 -23.91 25.14 7.36
N LEU A 573 -24.10 25.14 8.69
CA LEU A 573 -24.72 24.05 9.46
C LEU A 573 -26.26 24.07 9.40
N LEU A 574 -26.89 25.24 9.23
CA LEU A 574 -28.35 25.39 9.19
C LEU A 574 -29.06 24.57 8.09
N PRO A 575 -28.53 24.46 6.84
CA PRO A 575 -29.11 23.59 5.82
C PRO A 575 -28.98 22.09 6.12
N ILE A 576 -27.95 21.69 6.90
CA ILE A 576 -27.67 20.30 7.26
C ILE A 576 -28.66 19.79 8.31
N THR A 577 -29.12 20.69 9.18
CA THR A 577 -29.96 20.42 10.36
C THR A 577 -31.45 20.60 10.10
N ARG A 578 -31.89 20.79 8.84
CA ARG A 578 -33.30 21.12 8.51
C ARG A 578 -34.15 19.94 8.03
N TYR A 579 -33.62 18.72 8.09
CA TYR A 579 -34.29 17.49 7.67
C TYR A 579 -34.67 16.62 8.86
#